data_AF-A0A3M7TJC1-F1
#
_entry.id   AF-A0A3M7TJC1-F1
#
_cell.length_a   1.000
_cell.length_b   1.000
_cell.length_c   1.000
_cell.angle_alpha   90.00
_cell.angle_beta   90.00
_cell.angle_gamma   90.00
#
_symmetry.space_group_name_H-M   'P 1'
#
loop_
_entity.id
_entity.type
_entity.pdbx_description
1 polymer ?
#
loop_
_entity_poly.entity_id
_entity_poly.type
_entity_poly.pdbx_seq_one_letter_code
_entity_poly.pdbx_strand_id
1 'polypeptide(L)'
;MKKIFILIFLCVFSFGFSQKKKNTKSRAVVEKETVIIYTESDAEATKEARVIAGFLKQNPGHPRTEYFKKRLIESIMADNSPEAKPTIKPLSEDKVAQMVYDNSLNKSKTMASNSTTTSKSGRMVSTASTNTMSGPSEKNKKTAAMLTHMFNNDPMDKEAYINIKNRSKCNLIVKISGRKYYNLDVPARGQNFILIDKGEYVLTTMICDAKYSSVKRITKDIEIELNLRED
;
A
#
# COMPACT_ATOMS: atom_id res chain seq x y z
N MET A 1 -13.48 -57.29 -51.78
CA MET A 1 -13.37 -55.82 -51.90
C MET A 1 -13.77 -55.08 -50.60
N LYS A 2 -13.30 -55.54 -49.43
CA LYS A 2 -13.73 -54.99 -48.12
C LYS A 2 -12.59 -54.34 -47.31
N LYS A 3 -11.33 -54.57 -47.74
CA LYS A 3 -10.12 -54.04 -47.10
C LYS A 3 -9.66 -52.69 -47.68
N ILE A 4 -10.09 -52.33 -48.90
CA ILE A 4 -9.81 -51.02 -49.53
C ILE A 4 -10.66 -49.90 -48.90
N PHE A 5 -11.90 -50.18 -48.51
CA PHE A 5 -12.81 -49.18 -47.94
C PHE A 5 -12.40 -48.68 -46.55
N ILE A 6 -11.69 -49.51 -45.77
CA ILE A 6 -11.21 -49.13 -44.43
C ILE A 6 -10.05 -48.12 -44.50
N LEU A 7 -9.26 -48.18 -45.58
CA LEU A 7 -8.10 -47.30 -45.77
C LEU A 7 -8.52 -45.88 -46.20
N ILE A 8 -9.64 -45.74 -46.92
CA ILE A 8 -10.17 -44.43 -47.34
C ILE A 8 -10.83 -43.70 -46.15
N PHE A 9 -11.51 -44.42 -45.25
CA PHE A 9 -12.17 -43.80 -44.08
C PHE A 9 -11.16 -43.28 -43.03
N LEU A 10 -9.94 -43.84 -42.99
CA LEU A 10 -8.87 -43.40 -42.10
C LEU A 10 -8.17 -42.10 -42.57
N CYS A 11 -8.30 -41.74 -43.85
CA CYS A 11 -7.70 -40.52 -44.38
C CYS A 11 -8.55 -39.26 -44.14
N VAL A 12 -9.88 -39.39 -44.01
CA VAL A 12 -10.79 -38.21 -43.96
C VAL A 12 -10.85 -37.55 -42.59
N PHE A 13 -10.45 -38.24 -41.51
CA PHE A 13 -10.50 -37.70 -40.14
C PHE A 13 -9.27 -36.89 -39.69
N SER A 14 -8.30 -36.66 -40.59
CA SER A 14 -7.09 -35.89 -40.30
C SER A 14 -7.18 -34.41 -40.69
N PHE A 15 -8.31 -33.94 -41.24
CA PHE A 15 -8.60 -32.51 -41.39
C PHE A 15 -9.13 -31.92 -40.07
N GLY A 16 -8.25 -31.90 -39.06
CA GLY A 16 -8.45 -31.12 -37.85
C GLY A 16 -8.49 -29.64 -38.19
N PHE A 17 -9.55 -28.97 -37.74
CA PHE A 17 -9.79 -27.53 -37.86
C PHE A 17 -8.53 -26.71 -37.55
N SER A 18 -7.95 -26.09 -38.58
CA SER A 18 -6.95 -25.03 -38.44
C SER A 18 -7.63 -23.77 -37.90
N GLN A 19 -7.81 -23.70 -36.58
CA GLN A 19 -8.19 -22.47 -35.88
C GLN A 19 -7.13 -21.41 -36.18
N LYS A 20 -7.51 -20.41 -36.99
CA LYS A 20 -6.71 -19.25 -37.37
C LYS A 20 -6.36 -18.48 -36.09
N LYS A 21 -5.19 -18.79 -35.50
CA LYS A 21 -4.66 -18.10 -34.33
C LYS A 21 -4.41 -16.65 -34.74
N LYS A 22 -5.29 -15.74 -34.30
CA LYS A 22 -5.07 -14.30 -34.42
C LYS A 22 -3.74 -13.99 -33.72
N ASN A 23 -2.76 -13.52 -34.49
CA ASN A 23 -1.52 -12.97 -33.96
C ASN A 23 -1.84 -11.65 -33.24
N THR A 24 -2.25 -11.74 -31.97
CA THR A 24 -2.17 -10.60 -31.06
C THR A 24 -0.68 -10.35 -30.83
N LYS A 25 -0.15 -9.25 -31.37
CA LYS A 25 1.20 -8.76 -31.02
C LYS A 25 1.27 -8.68 -29.50
N SER A 26 2.02 -9.58 -28.87
CA SER A 26 2.18 -9.58 -27.42
C SER A 26 3.10 -8.43 -27.05
N ARG A 27 2.55 -7.34 -26.53
CA ARG A 27 3.35 -6.26 -25.91
C ARG A 27 4.16 -6.86 -24.78
N ALA A 28 5.48 -6.70 -24.83
CA ALA A 28 6.37 -7.22 -23.82
C ALA A 28 6.42 -6.29 -22.61
N VAL A 29 6.34 -6.85 -21.39
CA VAL A 29 6.53 -6.09 -20.15
C VAL A 29 8.02 -5.97 -19.86
N VAL A 30 8.48 -4.77 -19.54
CA VAL A 30 9.83 -4.58 -18.96
C VAL A 30 9.69 -4.60 -17.45
N GLU A 31 10.46 -5.47 -16.82
CA GLU A 31 10.67 -5.44 -15.39
C GLU A 31 12.12 -5.08 -15.11
N LYS A 32 12.32 -4.13 -14.19
CA LYS A 32 13.62 -3.89 -13.57
C LYS A 32 13.46 -4.01 -12.05
N GLU A 33 13.99 -5.10 -11.50
CA GLU A 33 14.09 -5.31 -10.06
C GLU A 33 15.47 -4.82 -9.60
N THR A 34 15.49 -3.94 -8.60
CA THR A 34 16.73 -3.42 -8.04
C THR A 34 16.67 -3.36 -6.52
N VAL A 35 17.82 -3.56 -5.90
CA VAL A 35 18.03 -3.13 -4.52
C VAL A 35 17.87 -1.61 -4.49
N ILE A 36 17.15 -1.11 -3.50
CA ILE A 36 16.90 0.31 -3.35
C ILE A 36 18.21 1.03 -3.03
N ILE A 37 18.74 1.82 -3.96
CA ILE A 37 19.90 2.70 -3.77
C ILE A 37 19.44 4.13 -4.03
N TYR A 38 19.70 5.03 -3.09
CA TYR A 38 19.33 6.43 -3.19
C TYR A 38 20.58 7.29 -3.34
N THR A 39 20.63 8.10 -4.41
CA THR A 39 21.69 9.08 -4.64
C THR A 39 21.36 10.43 -3.99
N GLU A 40 22.36 11.30 -3.86
CA GLU A 40 22.12 12.69 -3.41
C GLU A 40 21.11 13.39 -4.33
N SER A 41 21.29 13.26 -5.65
CA SER A 41 20.39 13.85 -6.64
C SER A 41 18.95 13.35 -6.49
N ASP A 42 18.74 12.07 -6.18
CA ASP A 42 17.40 11.52 -5.93
C ASP A 42 16.78 12.16 -4.67
N ALA A 43 17.57 12.27 -3.60
CA ALA A 43 17.15 12.88 -2.33
C ALA A 43 16.87 14.38 -2.48
N GLU A 44 17.56 15.07 -3.40
CA GLU A 44 17.31 16.48 -3.69
C GLU A 44 16.05 16.69 -4.51
N ALA A 45 15.87 15.93 -5.60
CA ALA A 45 14.77 16.12 -6.53
C ALA A 45 13.43 15.61 -5.99
N THR A 46 13.45 14.67 -5.04
CA THR A 46 12.24 14.03 -4.53
C THR A 46 11.44 14.92 -3.56
N LYS A 47 10.14 14.65 -3.49
CA LYS A 47 9.23 15.16 -2.44
C LYS A 47 8.91 14.09 -1.40
N GLU A 48 9.44 12.89 -1.55
CA GLU A 48 9.04 11.72 -0.78
C GLU A 48 9.99 11.51 0.40
N ALA A 49 9.43 11.52 1.61
CA ALA A 49 10.16 11.25 2.84
C ALA A 49 10.98 9.95 2.77
N ARG A 50 10.45 8.92 2.09
CA ARG A 50 11.13 7.63 1.86
C ARG A 50 12.52 7.78 1.22
N VAL A 51 12.60 8.55 0.15
CA VAL A 51 13.83 8.66 -0.65
C VAL A 51 14.88 9.42 0.14
N ILE A 52 14.47 10.49 0.85
CA ILE A 52 15.35 11.25 1.73
C ILE A 52 15.84 10.39 2.91
N ALA A 53 14.93 9.65 3.56
CA ALA A 53 15.26 8.77 4.68
C ALA A 53 16.20 7.63 4.27
N GLY A 54 15.93 7.01 3.12
CA GLY A 54 16.79 5.96 2.59
C GLY A 54 18.19 6.47 2.22
N PHE A 55 18.29 7.67 1.63
CA PHE A 55 19.59 8.32 1.38
C PHE A 55 20.39 8.52 2.68
N LEU A 56 19.73 9.05 3.72
CA LEU A 56 20.34 9.24 5.05
C LEU A 56 20.81 7.92 5.68
N LYS A 57 20.04 6.83 5.53
CA LYS A 57 20.43 5.49 6.02
C LYS A 57 21.66 4.97 5.29
N GLN A 58 21.69 5.10 3.97
CA GLN A 58 22.72 4.53 3.11
C GLN A 58 24.03 5.32 3.13
N ASN A 59 24.00 6.59 3.53
CA ASN A 59 25.15 7.49 3.52
C ASN A 59 25.38 8.12 4.90
N PRO A 60 25.75 7.32 5.92
CA PRO A 60 26.05 7.84 7.24
C PRO A 60 27.29 8.75 7.17
N GLY A 61 27.16 10.00 7.61
CA GLY A 61 28.25 10.99 7.63
C GLY A 61 28.41 11.81 6.34
N HIS A 62 27.42 11.79 5.44
CA HIS A 62 27.43 12.67 4.26
C HIS A 62 27.54 14.17 4.65
N PRO A 63 28.29 15.01 3.92
CA PRO A 63 28.49 16.43 4.28
C PRO A 63 27.17 17.22 4.43
N ARG A 64 26.13 16.81 3.71
CA ARG A 64 24.80 17.43 3.72
C ARG A 64 23.77 16.69 4.56
N THR A 65 24.18 15.79 5.46
CA THR A 65 23.27 15.07 6.34
C THR A 65 22.31 15.99 7.10
N GLU A 66 22.80 17.12 7.65
CA GLU A 66 21.93 18.06 8.39
C GLU A 66 20.89 18.74 7.49
N TYR A 67 21.24 19.03 6.23
CA TYR A 67 20.29 19.55 5.24
C TYR A 67 19.18 18.53 4.95
N PHE A 68 19.54 17.27 4.70
CA PHE A 68 18.56 16.22 4.38
C PHE A 68 17.71 15.82 5.59
N LYS A 69 18.24 15.86 6.81
CA LYS A 69 17.45 15.66 8.04
C LYS A 69 16.36 16.73 8.17
N LYS A 70 16.70 18.01 7.96
CA LYS A 70 15.73 19.12 8.01
C LYS A 70 14.64 18.94 6.96
N ARG A 71 15.03 18.67 5.71
CA ARG A 71 14.06 18.40 4.62
C ARG A 71 13.18 17.18 4.88
N LEU A 72 13.70 16.13 5.52
CA LEU A 72 12.90 14.97 5.90
C LEU A 72 11.82 15.37 6.91
N ILE A 73 12.18 16.13 7.94
CA ILE A 73 11.22 16.64 8.94
C ILE A 73 10.16 17.51 8.27
N GLU A 74 10.57 18.44 7.40
CA GLU A 74 9.65 19.28 6.63
C GLU A 74 8.68 18.46 5.76
N SER A 75 9.18 17.46 5.04
CA SER A 75 8.36 16.56 4.21
C SER A 75 7.31 15.82 5.04
N ILE A 76 7.69 15.32 6.23
CA ILE A 76 6.76 14.64 7.15
C ILE A 76 5.73 15.63 7.72
N MET A 77 6.14 16.85 8.06
CA MET A 77 5.26 17.87 8.63
C MET A 77 4.30 18.48 7.60
N ALA A 78 4.71 18.64 6.34
CA ALA A 78 3.86 19.14 5.27
C ALA A 78 2.65 18.23 4.99
N ASP A 79 2.83 16.90 5.10
CA ASP A 79 1.74 15.92 5.02
C ASP A 79 0.79 15.95 6.26
N ASN A 80 1.09 16.78 7.27
CA ASN A 80 0.24 17.02 8.45
C ASN A 80 -0.40 18.43 8.44
N SER A 81 -0.48 19.11 7.27
CA SER A 81 -1.08 20.44 7.18
C SER A 81 -2.55 20.45 7.67
N PRO A 82 -2.96 21.43 8.52
CA PRO A 82 -4.31 21.55 9.07
C PRO A 82 -5.39 22.00 8.05
N GLU A 83 -5.18 21.73 6.77
CA GLU A 83 -6.02 22.19 5.64
C GLU A 83 -7.37 21.46 5.52
N ALA A 84 -7.75 20.64 6.50
CA ALA A 84 -9.11 20.21 6.72
C ALA A 84 -9.66 20.79 8.03
N LYS A 85 -9.70 22.12 8.16
CA LYS A 85 -10.66 22.76 9.07
C LYS A 85 -12.02 22.76 8.38
N PRO A 86 -13.01 21.95 8.79
CA PRO A 86 -14.39 22.22 8.39
C PRO A 86 -14.74 23.61 8.93
N THR A 87 -15.01 24.56 8.03
CA THR A 87 -15.66 25.81 8.40
C THR A 87 -17.06 25.47 8.89
N ILE A 88 -17.24 25.33 10.19
CA ILE A 88 -18.56 25.23 10.81
C ILE A 88 -19.21 26.59 10.64
N LYS A 89 -20.02 26.76 9.60
CA LYS A 89 -21.04 27.82 9.62
C LYS A 89 -22.01 27.44 10.75
N PRO A 90 -22.23 28.30 11.76
CA PRO A 90 -23.17 27.99 12.83
C PRO A 90 -24.54 27.68 12.22
N LEU A 91 -25.07 26.51 12.56
CA LEU A 91 -26.41 26.07 12.20
C LEU A 91 -27.39 27.06 12.87
N SER A 92 -28.32 27.64 12.13
CA SER A 92 -29.31 28.58 12.68
C SER A 92 -30.14 27.91 13.78
N GLU A 93 -30.48 28.69 14.81
CA GLU A 93 -31.15 28.25 16.06
C GLU A 93 -32.44 27.45 15.81
N ASP A 94 -33.10 27.67 14.67
CA ASP A 94 -34.35 27.02 14.28
C ASP A 94 -34.25 25.48 14.18
N LYS A 95 -33.07 24.93 13.83
CA LYS A 95 -32.86 23.46 13.78
C LYS A 95 -32.59 22.84 15.15
N VAL A 96 -32.17 23.64 16.14
CA VAL A 96 -31.92 23.16 17.51
C VAL A 96 -33.23 23.05 18.27
N ALA A 97 -34.17 23.97 18.06
CA ALA A 97 -35.49 23.92 18.69
C ALA A 97 -36.30 22.66 18.29
N GLN A 98 -36.16 22.21 17.04
CA GLN A 98 -36.91 21.07 16.51
C GLN A 98 -36.43 19.72 17.07
N MET A 99 -35.18 19.62 17.56
CA MET A 99 -34.64 18.40 18.19
C MET A 99 -34.97 18.29 19.69
N VAL A 100 -35.40 19.37 20.35
CA VAL A 100 -35.68 19.37 21.79
C VAL A 100 -37.15 19.00 22.10
N TYR A 101 -38.05 19.05 21.12
CA TYR A 101 -39.48 18.79 21.33
C TYR A 101 -39.85 17.29 21.38
N ASP A 102 -39.09 16.42 20.71
CA ASP A 102 -39.42 14.99 20.61
C ASP A 102 -38.42 14.12 21.38
N ASN A 103 -38.71 13.85 22.66
CA ASN A 103 -38.64 12.50 23.27
C ASN A 103 -38.91 12.56 24.77
N SER A 104 -40.20 12.60 25.09
CA SER A 104 -40.77 12.26 26.38
C SER A 104 -41.19 10.79 26.39
N LEU A 105 -40.85 10.09 27.47
CA LEU A 105 -41.43 8.81 27.96
C LEU A 105 -40.95 7.50 27.32
N ASN A 106 -40.15 6.72 28.05
CA ASN A 106 -40.75 5.68 28.89
C ASN A 106 -39.78 5.09 29.92
N LYS A 107 -40.39 4.55 30.96
CA LYS A 107 -39.96 4.50 32.35
C LYS A 107 -39.50 3.08 32.74
N SER A 108 -38.70 3.04 33.81
CA SER A 108 -38.63 1.94 34.81
C SER A 108 -37.87 0.66 34.37
N LYS A 109 -37.22 -0.15 35.23
CA LYS A 109 -37.28 -0.33 36.69
C LYS A 109 -36.10 -1.23 37.17
N THR A 110 -35.27 -0.70 38.06
CA THR A 110 -34.64 -1.25 39.30
C THR A 110 -34.08 -2.69 39.48
N MET A 111 -33.04 -2.73 40.34
CA MET A 111 -32.52 -3.76 41.29
C MET A 111 -31.49 -4.77 40.74
N ALA A 112 -30.42 -5.21 41.43
CA ALA A 112 -29.69 -4.87 42.66
C ALA A 112 -28.45 -5.81 42.79
N SER A 113 -27.52 -5.47 43.70
CA SER A 113 -26.54 -6.33 44.41
C SER A 113 -25.12 -6.63 43.85
N ASN A 114 -24.18 -5.81 44.33
CA ASN A 114 -23.09 -6.11 45.29
C ASN A 114 -22.08 -7.24 45.00
N SER A 115 -20.80 -6.87 44.82
CA SER A 115 -19.69 -7.51 45.52
C SER A 115 -18.46 -6.59 45.58
N THR A 116 -17.97 -6.41 46.80
CA THR A 116 -16.81 -5.63 47.23
C THR A 116 -15.57 -6.51 47.13
N THR A 117 -14.48 -6.06 46.50
CA THR A 117 -13.13 -6.42 46.94
C THR A 117 -12.14 -5.31 46.55
N THR A 118 -11.51 -4.79 47.60
CA THR A 118 -10.46 -3.79 47.60
C THR A 118 -9.12 -4.45 47.30
N SER A 119 -8.38 -3.96 46.31
CA SER A 119 -6.93 -4.12 46.23
C SER A 119 -6.35 -2.86 45.56
N LYS A 120 -5.76 -2.01 46.40
CA LYS A 120 -4.95 -0.86 46.02
C LYS A 120 -3.60 -1.35 45.51
N SER A 121 -3.21 -1.01 44.28
CA SER A 121 -1.86 -0.54 43.92
C SER A 121 -1.79 -0.29 42.42
N GLY A 122 -1.43 0.93 42.03
CA GLY A 122 -1.29 1.34 40.63
C GLY A 122 -1.96 2.68 40.39
N ARG A 123 -1.18 3.76 40.46
CA ARG A 123 -1.58 5.13 40.10
C ARG A 123 -2.18 5.15 38.68
N MET A 124 -3.50 5.17 38.59
CA MET A 124 -4.20 5.57 37.36
C MET A 124 -4.03 7.07 37.17
N VAL A 125 -3.32 7.44 36.11
CA VAL A 125 -3.32 8.81 35.59
C VAL A 125 -4.67 9.02 34.91
N SER A 126 -5.59 9.70 35.58
CA SER A 126 -6.85 10.15 34.98
C SER A 126 -6.58 11.36 34.09
N THR A 127 -6.61 11.06 32.80
CA THR A 127 -7.07 11.87 31.67
C THR A 127 -7.90 13.10 32.06
N ALA A 128 -7.34 14.28 31.85
CA ALA A 128 -8.08 15.52 31.61
C ALA A 128 -7.20 16.45 30.75
N SER A 129 -7.16 16.19 29.45
CA SER A 129 -6.87 17.20 28.44
C SER A 129 -7.53 16.76 27.15
N THR A 130 -8.77 17.22 27.01
CA THR A 130 -9.50 17.37 25.76
C THR A 130 -8.69 18.22 24.79
N ASN A 131 -7.78 17.59 24.07
CA ASN A 131 -7.38 18.03 22.74
C ASN A 131 -7.77 16.89 21.79
N THR A 132 -8.93 17.01 21.16
CA THR A 132 -9.24 16.26 19.93
C THR A 132 -8.35 16.81 18.81
N MET A 133 -7.03 16.59 18.91
CA MET A 133 -6.19 16.48 17.73
C MET A 133 -6.68 15.23 17.02
N SER A 134 -7.30 15.41 15.86
CA SER A 134 -7.50 14.33 14.91
C SER A 134 -6.19 13.54 14.80
N GLY A 135 -6.22 12.26 15.18
CA GLY A 135 -5.06 11.40 15.13
C GLY A 135 -4.44 11.37 13.72
N PRO A 136 -3.17 10.98 13.59
CA PRO A 136 -2.49 10.96 12.29
C PRO A 136 -3.32 10.20 11.26
N SER A 137 -3.40 10.73 10.03
CA SER A 137 -4.11 10.08 8.92
C SER A 137 -3.55 8.68 8.66
N GLU A 138 -4.33 7.80 8.03
CA GLU A 138 -3.89 6.44 7.71
C GLU A 138 -2.61 6.42 6.85
N LYS A 139 -2.49 7.39 5.93
CA LYS A 139 -1.27 7.62 5.14
C LYS A 139 -0.09 7.98 6.03
N ASN A 140 -0.29 8.83 7.04
CA ASN A 140 0.76 9.29 7.94
C ASN A 140 1.21 8.15 8.86
N LYS A 141 0.29 7.31 9.34
CA LYS A 141 0.61 6.09 10.10
C LYS A 141 1.46 5.11 9.28
N LYS A 142 1.08 4.84 8.03
CA LYS A 142 1.84 3.97 7.12
C LYS A 142 3.23 4.53 6.82
N THR A 143 3.33 5.84 6.61
CA THR A 143 4.60 6.54 6.38
C THR A 143 5.49 6.48 7.63
N ALA A 144 4.94 6.68 8.82
CA ALA A 144 5.68 6.58 10.07
C ALA A 144 6.21 5.15 10.32
N ALA A 145 5.37 4.13 10.16
CA ALA A 145 5.80 2.72 10.27
C ALA A 145 6.95 2.40 9.30
N MET A 146 6.88 2.99 8.10
CA MET A 146 7.88 2.87 7.06
C MET A 146 9.20 3.55 7.36
N LEU A 147 9.17 4.76 7.90
CA LEU A 147 10.38 5.42 8.35
C LEU A 147 11.00 4.69 9.54
N THR A 148 10.20 4.21 10.49
CA THR A 148 10.69 3.43 11.64
C THR A 148 11.42 2.18 11.19
N HIS A 149 10.82 1.37 10.32
CA HIS A 149 11.47 0.16 9.80
C HIS A 149 12.71 0.50 8.95
N MET A 150 12.66 1.58 8.15
CA MET A 150 13.86 2.06 7.45
C MET A 150 14.99 2.45 8.40
N PHE A 151 14.75 3.02 9.57
CA PHE A 151 15.84 3.39 10.49
C PHE A 151 16.19 2.30 11.50
N ASN A 152 15.38 1.24 11.60
CA ASN A 152 15.74 0.05 12.32
C ASN A 152 16.87 -0.69 11.58
N ASN A 153 17.85 -1.16 12.35
CA ASN A 153 19.02 -1.89 11.87
C ASN A 153 18.99 -3.35 12.34
N ASP A 154 17.80 -3.93 12.52
CA ASP A 154 17.68 -5.31 12.99
C ASP A 154 17.78 -6.31 11.83
N PRO A 155 18.86 -7.10 11.73
CA PRO A 155 18.99 -8.13 10.69
C PRO A 155 17.95 -9.25 10.83
N MET A 156 17.30 -9.39 11.99
CA MET A 156 16.27 -10.38 12.29
C MET A 156 14.85 -9.91 11.92
N ASP A 157 14.71 -8.70 11.36
CA ASP A 157 13.41 -8.19 10.92
C ASP A 157 12.73 -9.21 10.00
N LYS A 158 11.50 -9.57 10.35
CA LYS A 158 10.71 -10.57 9.60
C LYS A 158 10.00 -9.96 8.42
N GLU A 159 9.98 -8.63 8.33
CA GLU A 159 9.25 -7.87 7.32
C GLU A 159 10.20 -7.11 6.40
N ALA A 160 9.73 -6.81 5.20
CA ALA A 160 10.44 -6.04 4.18
C ALA A 160 9.46 -5.21 3.34
N TYR A 161 9.94 -4.07 2.87
CA TYR A 161 9.19 -3.21 1.96
C TYR A 161 9.30 -3.67 0.51
N ILE A 162 8.16 -3.65 -0.17
CA ILE A 162 8.12 -3.64 -1.63
C ILE A 162 7.66 -2.26 -2.08
N ASN A 163 8.50 -1.55 -2.83
CA ASN A 163 8.11 -0.37 -3.58
C ASN A 163 7.77 -0.75 -5.02
N ILE A 164 6.63 -0.30 -5.55
CA ILE A 164 6.28 -0.53 -6.94
C ILE A 164 6.16 0.82 -7.65
N LYS A 165 7.03 1.05 -8.62
CA LYS A 165 7.00 2.20 -9.52
C LYS A 165 6.25 1.85 -10.79
N ASN A 166 5.16 2.55 -11.03
CA ASN A 166 4.36 2.40 -12.24
C ASN A 166 4.77 3.48 -13.26
N ARG A 167 5.50 3.08 -14.30
CA ARG A 167 5.85 3.98 -15.42
C ARG A 167 4.78 4.02 -16.51
N SER A 168 3.78 3.13 -16.43
CA SER A 168 2.69 3.09 -17.39
C SER A 168 1.68 4.22 -17.16
N LYS A 169 0.84 4.45 -18.17
CA LYS A 169 -0.28 5.40 -18.13
C LYS A 169 -1.55 4.87 -17.45
N CYS A 170 -1.54 3.62 -16.98
CA CYS A 170 -2.72 2.96 -16.42
C CYS A 170 -2.58 2.79 -14.90
N ASN A 171 -3.68 2.89 -14.16
CA ASN A 171 -3.70 2.50 -12.76
C ASN A 171 -3.50 0.98 -12.67
N LEU A 172 -2.64 0.53 -11.76
CA LEU A 172 -2.37 -0.89 -11.54
C LEU A 172 -3.00 -1.34 -10.23
N ILE A 173 -3.48 -2.58 -10.22
CA ILE A 173 -3.77 -3.32 -9.00
C ILE A 173 -2.78 -4.48 -8.98
N VAL A 174 -1.75 -4.39 -8.14
CA VAL A 174 -0.75 -5.45 -8.01
C VAL A 174 -1.20 -6.43 -6.95
N LYS A 175 -1.37 -7.68 -7.35
CA LYS A 175 -1.72 -8.79 -6.47
C LYS A 175 -0.43 -9.50 -6.06
N ILE A 176 -0.19 -9.56 -4.76
CA ILE A 176 1.01 -10.15 -4.16
C ILE A 176 0.56 -11.38 -3.38
N SER A 177 0.79 -12.56 -3.94
CA SER A 177 0.28 -13.83 -3.43
C SER A 177 1.40 -14.70 -2.88
N GLY A 178 1.39 -15.02 -1.59
CA GLY A 178 2.31 -15.96 -0.97
C GLY A 178 1.65 -16.61 0.23
N ARG A 179 2.32 -16.62 1.38
CA ARG A 179 1.70 -17.05 2.66
C ARG A 179 0.50 -16.19 3.05
N LYS A 180 0.58 -14.90 2.70
CA LYS A 180 -0.49 -13.91 2.83
C LYS A 180 -0.78 -13.32 1.45
N TYR A 181 -1.98 -12.78 1.28
CA TYR A 181 -2.43 -12.16 0.05
C TYR A 181 -2.61 -10.65 0.25
N TYR A 182 -2.08 -9.87 -0.67
CA TYR A 182 -2.19 -8.41 -0.64
C TYR A 182 -2.60 -7.86 -2.01
N ASN A 183 -3.43 -6.82 -2.00
CA ASN A 183 -3.69 -5.97 -3.16
C ASN A 183 -3.06 -4.60 -2.91
N LEU A 184 -2.25 -4.14 -3.85
CA LEU A 184 -1.63 -2.82 -3.80
C LEU A 184 -2.06 -2.02 -5.03
N ASP A 185 -2.81 -0.94 -4.81
CA ASP A 185 -3.19 -0.01 -5.86
C ASP A 185 -2.04 0.95 -6.14
N VAL A 186 -1.61 1.04 -7.40
CA VAL A 186 -0.50 1.90 -7.84
C VAL A 186 -1.01 2.84 -8.94
N PRO A 187 -1.08 4.15 -8.70
CA PRO A 187 -1.61 5.09 -9.68
C PRO A 187 -0.74 5.17 -10.94
N ALA A 188 -1.35 5.55 -12.06
CA ALA A 188 -0.66 5.83 -13.33
C ALA A 188 0.50 6.82 -13.12
N ARG A 189 1.68 6.53 -13.69
CA ARG A 189 2.90 7.34 -13.54
C ARG A 189 3.30 7.65 -12.09
N GLY A 190 2.82 6.87 -11.13
CA GLY A 190 3.10 7.04 -9.72
C GLY A 190 3.75 5.80 -9.11
N GLN A 191 3.71 5.73 -7.79
CA GLN A 191 4.23 4.59 -7.04
C GLN A 191 3.43 4.37 -5.78
N ASN A 192 3.51 3.17 -5.24
CA ASN A 192 2.97 2.84 -3.92
C ASN A 192 3.82 1.72 -3.30
N PHE A 193 3.65 1.52 -2.01
CA PHE A 193 4.44 0.58 -1.25
C PHE A 193 3.63 -0.20 -0.22
N ILE A 194 4.19 -1.33 0.19
CA ILE A 194 3.61 -2.19 1.22
C ILE A 194 4.70 -2.84 2.05
N LEU A 195 4.43 -2.98 3.36
CA LEU A 195 5.23 -3.79 4.28
C LEU A 195 4.64 -5.20 4.31
N ILE A 196 5.45 -6.22 4.04
CA ILE A 196 5.02 -7.61 4.10
C ILE A 196 6.08 -8.48 4.78
N ASP A 197 5.69 -9.67 5.22
CA ASP A 197 6.64 -10.66 5.72
C ASP A 197 7.64 -11.06 4.61
N LYS A 198 8.92 -11.26 4.96
CA LYS A 198 9.93 -11.85 4.09
C LYS A 198 9.51 -13.25 3.66
N GLY A 199 9.71 -13.59 2.39
CA GLY A 199 9.27 -14.87 1.84
C GLY A 199 9.22 -14.88 0.32
N GLU A 200 8.66 -15.94 -0.24
CA GLU A 200 8.43 -16.08 -1.67
C GLU A 200 6.99 -15.71 -2.02
N TYR A 201 6.84 -14.88 -3.05
CA TYR A 201 5.56 -14.32 -3.50
C TYR A 201 5.45 -14.38 -5.01
N VAL A 202 4.24 -14.58 -5.51
CA VAL A 202 3.88 -14.40 -6.92
C VAL A 202 3.22 -13.03 -7.06
N LEU A 203 3.87 -12.14 -7.80
CA LEU A 203 3.35 -10.83 -8.14
C LEU A 203 2.66 -10.90 -9.49
N THR A 204 1.38 -10.50 -9.53
CA THR A 204 0.61 -10.44 -10.78
C THR A 204 -0.10 -9.10 -10.92
N THR A 205 -0.13 -8.57 -12.14
CA THR A 205 -0.92 -7.37 -12.45
C THR A 205 -1.25 -7.28 -13.93
N MET A 206 -2.19 -6.41 -14.27
CA MET A 206 -2.50 -5.99 -15.64
C MET A 206 -1.89 -4.62 -15.86
N ILE A 207 -0.85 -4.54 -16.69
CA ILE A 207 -0.24 -3.26 -17.07
C ILE A 207 -0.93 -2.79 -18.34
N CYS A 208 -1.93 -1.91 -18.18
CA CYS A 208 -2.93 -1.64 -19.21
C CYS A 208 -3.56 -2.96 -19.71
N ASP A 209 -3.18 -3.46 -20.88
CA ASP A 209 -3.71 -4.70 -21.48
C ASP A 209 -2.72 -5.88 -21.43
N ALA A 210 -1.52 -5.68 -20.90
CA ALA A 210 -0.49 -6.71 -20.83
C ALA A 210 -0.51 -7.40 -19.46
N LYS A 211 -0.54 -8.74 -19.48
CA LYS A 211 -0.42 -9.54 -18.26
C LYS A 211 1.03 -9.56 -17.80
N TYR A 212 1.24 -9.23 -16.53
CA TYR A 212 2.52 -9.40 -15.84
C TYR A 212 2.36 -10.45 -14.73
N SER A 213 3.34 -11.34 -14.62
CA SER A 213 3.43 -12.35 -13.56
C SER A 213 4.89 -12.69 -13.32
N SER A 214 5.37 -12.50 -12.08
CA SER A 214 6.73 -12.91 -11.67
C SER A 214 6.71 -13.49 -10.27
N VAL A 215 7.50 -14.54 -10.05
CA VAL A 215 7.85 -15.01 -8.71
C VAL A 215 8.98 -14.12 -8.17
N LYS A 216 8.87 -13.69 -6.90
CA LYS A 216 9.84 -12.84 -6.21
C LYS A 216 10.17 -13.40 -4.84
N ARG A 217 11.46 -13.40 -4.53
CA ARG A 217 11.98 -13.83 -3.23
C ARG A 217 12.38 -12.59 -2.42
N ILE A 218 11.50 -12.21 -1.51
CA ILE A 218 11.62 -11.00 -0.70
C ILE A 218 12.42 -11.32 0.56
N THR A 219 13.69 -10.93 0.57
CA THR A 219 14.62 -11.12 1.71
C THR A 219 15.05 -9.81 2.35
N LYS A 220 14.82 -8.71 1.65
CA LYS A 220 15.16 -7.32 2.00
C LYS A 220 14.23 -6.39 1.26
N ASP A 221 14.31 -5.10 1.58
CA ASP A 221 13.54 -4.07 0.87
C ASP A 221 13.95 -4.02 -0.62
N ILE A 222 12.95 -3.99 -1.50
CA ILE A 222 13.16 -3.96 -2.96
C ILE A 222 12.29 -2.90 -3.63
N GLU A 223 12.74 -2.45 -4.80
CA GLU A 223 11.95 -1.64 -5.70
C GLU A 223 11.77 -2.36 -7.04
N ILE A 224 10.53 -2.39 -7.52
CA ILE A 224 10.13 -3.00 -8.79
C ILE A 224 9.58 -1.88 -9.67
N GLU A 225 10.26 -1.63 -10.78
CA GLU A 225 9.75 -0.72 -11.81
C GLU A 225 9.02 -1.52 -12.89
N LEU A 226 7.74 -1.18 -13.10
CA LEU A 226 6.87 -1.78 -14.09
C LEU A 226 6.63 -0.81 -15.24
N ASN A 227 6.98 -1.24 -16.45
CA ASN A 227 6.72 -0.48 -17.67
C ASN A 227 6.24 -1.39 -18.82
N LEU A 228 5.57 -0.80 -19.79
CA LEU A 228 5.30 -1.44 -21.08
C LEU A 228 6.46 -1.14 -22.03
N ARG A 229 6.96 -2.15 -22.76
CA ARG A 229 7.71 -1.86 -23.98
C ARG A 229 6.74 -1.21 -24.96
N GLU A 230 7.01 0.02 -25.34
CA GLU A 230 6.42 0.63 -26.53
C GLU A 230 7.28 0.13 -27.70
N ASP A 231 6.69 -0.73 -28.55
CA ASP A 231 7.30 -1.19 -29.81
C ASP A 231 7.19 -0.10 -30.88
#